data_AF-A0A2C5ZDN0-F1
#
_entry.id   AF-A0A2C5ZDN0-F1
#
_cell.length_a   1.000
_cell.length_b   1.000
_cell.length_c   1.000
_cell.angle_alpha   90.00
_cell.angle_beta   90.00
_cell.angle_gamma   90.00
#
_symmetry.space_group_name_H-M   'P 1'
#
loop_
_entity.id
_entity.type
_entity.pdbx_description
1 polymer ?
#
loop_
_entity_poly.entity_id
_entity_poly.type
_entity_poly.pdbx_seq_one_letter_code
_entity_poly.pdbx_strand_id
1 'polypeptide(L)'
;MLLDKPQTSPDDISLRLIFNPAPPFVAEIATFLKVHTASFSSFSLFVLTVCKEVKEDSSFDIELKMASNSTKTTSLASVPVEILLEIYRHLDMDSVFNICLTSKSFQAFFEQRKALVLIPILEREFSPFSELLQVYTASPTDVDIQSQRCKPRRIAFRRFIGDQGIVLNHVPASQPVYSEKHGHDLYAVVGCPSRNSQIPTRETKTTFLSETDLRPLMRMCQLIRKWEELFPHMRWFREPGNCRFLRAHEQFRFRRALYRWWLYGIYFHGDHPRPRIGLPQPFASDARISQMRIHSTAELLELMDLLETVKDVIFNYICPRLDPEHQNPWDSQPYLYRAQSLAISWSDQSLWGRIVKTYFKLGPGELLYYFENICSYPRDRLISEIRLGHPGFTLDQESMQIAIRCALDERQWLALELSLADEAGGGIIDFDDERDEERHLAGGDASPAGVPPEGSKLVQTSSRYSPRGDDGSHVESYYSVHLAEPGT
;
A
#
# COMPACT_ATOMS: atom_id res chain seq x y z
N MET A 1 -0.60 55.31 52.96
CA MET A 1 -0.10 54.17 53.77
C MET A 1 0.45 53.16 52.77
N LEU A 2 1.75 53.28 52.43
CA LEU A 2 2.86 52.42 52.88
C LEU A 2 2.62 50.94 52.49
N LEU A 3 3.16 50.53 51.33
CA LEU A 3 4.40 49.74 51.13
C LEU A 3 4.21 48.26 51.52
N ASP A 4 4.29 47.35 50.55
CA ASP A 4 5.49 46.52 50.38
C ASP A 4 5.41 45.52 49.20
N LYS A 5 6.54 45.39 48.51
CA LYS A 5 6.88 44.23 47.66
C LYS A 5 7.35 43.08 48.57
N PRO A 6 7.39 41.85 48.05
CA PRO A 6 8.69 41.19 48.03
C PRO A 6 9.03 40.48 46.71
N GLN A 7 10.33 40.47 46.41
CA GLN A 7 11.01 39.50 45.55
C GLN A 7 11.37 38.27 46.39
N THR A 8 11.25 37.07 45.82
CA THR A 8 12.18 35.94 46.06
C THR A 8 12.10 34.94 44.90
N SER A 9 13.25 34.31 44.65
CA SER A 9 13.66 33.49 43.51
C SER A 9 13.13 32.03 43.57
N PRO A 10 13.44 31.18 42.55
CA PRO A 10 12.85 29.87 42.36
C PRO A 10 13.58 28.81 43.19
N ASP A 11 12.84 27.83 43.71
CA ASP A 11 13.17 26.40 43.72
C ASP A 11 12.16 25.63 44.60
N ASP A 12 11.92 24.38 44.20
CA ASP A 12 11.30 23.30 44.97
C ASP A 12 9.77 23.28 45.16
N ILE A 13 9.07 22.74 44.16
CA ILE A 13 7.89 21.89 44.40
C ILE A 13 8.04 20.59 43.60
N SER A 14 8.30 19.52 44.34
CA SER A 14 8.40 18.13 43.90
C SER A 14 7.28 17.69 42.96
N LEU A 15 7.66 17.36 41.72
CA LEU A 15 6.87 16.55 40.79
C LEU A 15 6.77 15.11 41.31
N ARG A 16 5.62 14.72 41.85
CA ARG A 16 5.22 13.31 41.87
C ARG A 16 4.67 12.95 40.49
N LEU A 17 5.58 12.53 39.61
CA LEU A 17 5.27 11.82 38.38
C LEU A 17 4.66 10.45 38.73
N ILE A 18 3.34 10.34 38.63
CA ILE A 18 2.70 9.03 38.48
C ILE A 18 2.92 8.65 37.00
N PHE A 19 4.00 7.93 36.75
CA PHE A 19 4.21 7.24 35.48
C PHE A 19 3.13 6.16 35.35
N ASN A 20 2.14 6.40 34.48
CA ASN A 20 1.45 5.29 33.84
C ASN A 20 2.41 4.72 32.78
N PRO A 21 2.81 3.44 32.86
CA PRO A 21 3.70 2.87 31.86
C PRO A 21 2.96 2.81 30.52
N ALA A 22 3.63 3.27 29.46
CA ALA A 22 3.26 2.90 28.10
C ALA A 22 3.14 1.36 28.02
N PRO A 23 2.23 0.81 27.20
CA PRO A 23 2.16 -0.63 27.04
C PRO A 23 3.54 -1.17 26.64
N PRO A 24 4.03 -2.25 27.28
CA PRO A 24 5.40 -2.76 27.14
C PRO A 24 5.81 -3.07 25.68
N PHE A 25 4.82 -3.17 24.79
CA PHE A 25 4.96 -3.49 23.38
C PHE A 25 5.60 -2.40 22.51
N VAL A 26 5.42 -1.10 22.84
CA VAL A 26 5.93 0.01 22.00
C VAL A 26 7.46 0.17 22.16
N ALA A 27 7.98 -0.12 23.36
CA ALA A 27 9.41 -0.14 23.63
C ALA A 27 10.09 -1.36 22.97
N GLU A 28 9.41 -2.51 22.91
CA GLU A 28 9.90 -3.71 22.22
C GLU A 28 9.98 -3.53 20.71
N ILE A 29 8.98 -2.92 20.05
CA ILE A 29 9.00 -2.68 18.59
C ILE A 29 10.12 -1.69 18.20
N ALA A 30 10.28 -0.59 18.95
CA ALA A 30 11.33 0.39 18.68
C ALA A 30 12.75 -0.15 18.95
N THR A 31 12.88 -1.14 19.84
CA THR A 31 14.15 -1.83 20.13
C THR A 31 14.41 -2.95 19.12
N PHE A 32 13.37 -3.65 18.66
CA PHE A 32 13.45 -4.72 17.66
C PHE A 32 13.81 -4.20 16.26
N LEU A 33 13.26 -3.06 15.83
CA LEU A 33 13.62 -2.38 14.58
C LEU A 33 15.09 -1.90 14.56
N LYS A 34 15.74 -1.78 15.72
CA LYS A 34 17.17 -1.46 15.83
C LYS A 34 18.10 -2.67 15.82
N VAL A 35 17.59 -3.89 16.03
CA VAL A 35 18.40 -5.10 16.28
C VAL A 35 18.61 -5.96 15.02
N HIS A 36 17.80 -5.81 13.96
CA HIS A 36 17.91 -6.65 12.76
C HIS A 36 18.74 -6.07 11.60
N THR A 37 19.96 -5.61 11.90
CA THR A 37 21.03 -5.42 10.90
C THR A 37 22.16 -6.42 11.16
N ALA A 38 21.90 -7.72 10.96
CA ALA A 38 22.94 -8.74 11.08
C ALA A 38 22.67 -9.91 10.12
N SER A 39 23.32 -9.88 8.95
CA SER A 39 23.60 -11.10 8.17
C SER A 39 24.77 -10.85 7.22
N PHE A 40 25.99 -11.07 7.71
CA PHE A 40 27.23 -11.01 6.90
C PHE A 40 27.76 -12.40 6.54
N SER A 41 27.21 -13.48 7.12
CA SER A 41 27.71 -14.86 6.94
C SER A 41 27.15 -15.58 5.71
N SER A 42 25.99 -15.21 5.20
CA SER A 42 25.38 -15.86 4.02
C SER A 42 26.01 -15.45 2.68
N PHE A 43 26.69 -14.30 2.64
CA PHE A 43 27.23 -13.74 1.39
C PHE A 43 28.40 -14.56 0.81
N SER A 44 29.31 -15.06 1.64
CA SER A 44 30.46 -15.85 1.16
C SER A 44 30.04 -17.24 0.64
N LEU A 45 28.95 -17.80 1.16
CA LEU A 45 28.42 -19.07 0.69
C LEU A 45 27.66 -18.89 -0.63
N PHE A 46 26.90 -17.79 -0.76
CA PHE A 46 26.13 -17.47 -1.97
C PHE A 46 27.01 -17.19 -3.18
N VAL A 47 28.08 -16.40 -3.04
CA VAL A 47 29.04 -16.12 -4.12
C VAL A 47 29.70 -17.41 -4.64
N LEU A 48 30.01 -18.35 -3.75
CA LEU A 48 30.57 -19.66 -4.15
C LEU A 48 29.56 -20.55 -4.88
N THR A 49 28.28 -20.48 -4.53
CA THR A 49 27.20 -21.23 -5.19
C THR A 49 26.89 -20.68 -6.58
N VAL A 50 26.75 -19.36 -6.72
CA VAL A 50 26.48 -18.72 -8.03
C VAL A 50 27.65 -18.93 -9.00
N CYS A 51 28.91 -18.86 -8.53
CA CYS A 51 30.07 -19.20 -9.36
C CYS A 51 30.13 -20.68 -9.76
N LYS A 52 29.43 -21.58 -9.04
CA LYS A 52 29.36 -23.01 -9.34
C LYS A 52 28.28 -23.30 -10.38
N GLU A 53 27.11 -22.69 -10.27
CA GLU A 53 25.99 -22.87 -11.21
C GLU A 53 26.29 -22.27 -12.59
N VAL A 54 26.93 -21.10 -12.67
CA VAL A 54 27.36 -20.49 -13.95
C VAL A 54 28.38 -21.37 -14.70
N LYS A 55 29.08 -22.26 -13.98
CA LYS A 55 30.06 -23.20 -14.56
C LYS A 55 29.40 -24.45 -15.14
N GLU A 56 28.17 -24.78 -14.75
CA GLU A 56 27.46 -25.98 -15.23
C GLU A 56 26.65 -25.71 -16.51
N ASP A 57 26.28 -24.45 -16.79
CA ASP A 57 25.46 -24.09 -17.97
C ASP A 57 26.26 -23.62 -19.21
N SER A 58 27.59 -23.49 -19.13
CA SER A 58 28.41 -23.03 -20.26
C SER A 58 29.41 -24.07 -20.74
N SER A 59 28.97 -24.88 -21.72
CA SER A 59 29.84 -25.70 -22.58
C SER A 59 30.70 -24.80 -23.48
N PHE A 60 31.79 -24.26 -22.94
CA PHE A 60 32.89 -23.69 -23.71
C PHE A 60 34.20 -24.33 -23.26
N ASP A 61 34.63 -25.36 -23.99
CA ASP A 61 35.97 -25.95 -23.87
C ASP A 61 37.02 -24.93 -24.34
N ILE A 62 37.74 -24.34 -23.39
CA ILE A 62 39.04 -23.72 -23.65
C ILE A 62 40.09 -24.58 -22.96
N GLU A 63 40.75 -25.41 -23.76
CA GLU A 63 41.88 -26.26 -23.39
C GLU A 63 43.10 -25.38 -23.05
N LEU A 64 43.27 -25.04 -21.76
CA LEU A 64 44.42 -24.28 -21.29
C LEU A 64 45.57 -25.23 -20.91
N LYS A 65 46.51 -25.39 -21.85
CA LYS A 65 47.81 -26.05 -21.63
C LYS A 65 48.57 -25.41 -20.45
N MET A 66 49.09 -26.29 -19.60
CA MET A 66 49.96 -25.95 -18.48
C MET A 66 51.20 -25.18 -18.93
N ALA A 67 51.34 -23.94 -18.45
CA ALA A 67 52.60 -23.26 -18.30
C ALA A 67 52.56 -22.51 -16.97
N SER A 68 53.52 -22.82 -16.11
CA SER A 68 53.73 -22.19 -14.81
C SER A 68 53.82 -20.68 -14.95
N ASN A 69 52.87 -19.94 -14.38
CA ASN A 69 53.03 -18.53 -14.04
C ASN A 69 51.98 -18.14 -13.01
N SER A 70 52.45 -17.73 -11.82
CA SER A 70 51.78 -16.88 -10.83
C SER A 70 50.24 -17.06 -10.76
N THR A 71 49.75 -17.77 -9.74
CA THR A 71 48.34 -17.80 -9.35
C THR A 71 47.83 -16.39 -9.05
N LYS A 72 47.43 -15.65 -10.09
CA LYS A 72 46.63 -14.43 -9.96
C LYS A 72 45.29 -14.89 -9.42
N THR A 73 45.05 -14.64 -8.14
CA THR A 73 43.70 -14.68 -7.58
C THR A 73 42.82 -13.80 -8.46
N THR A 74 41.95 -14.41 -9.26
CA THR A 74 40.97 -13.71 -10.08
C THR A 74 40.07 -12.93 -9.14
N SER A 75 40.26 -11.62 -9.07
CA SER A 75 39.44 -10.74 -8.26
C SER A 75 38.06 -10.64 -8.90
N LEU A 76 36.98 -10.61 -8.11
CA LEU A 76 35.62 -10.38 -8.62
C LEU A 76 35.54 -9.09 -9.44
N ALA A 77 36.34 -8.07 -9.11
CA ALA A 77 36.43 -6.81 -9.86
C ALA A 77 37.07 -6.96 -11.26
N SER A 78 37.71 -8.10 -11.56
CA SER A 78 38.34 -8.39 -12.86
C SER A 78 37.47 -9.21 -13.81
N VAL A 79 36.25 -9.55 -13.38
CA VAL A 79 35.28 -10.31 -14.16
C VAL A 79 34.64 -9.39 -15.24
N PRO A 80 34.25 -9.90 -16.42
CA PRO A 80 33.56 -9.12 -17.45
C PRO A 80 32.31 -8.40 -16.94
N VAL A 81 32.01 -7.25 -17.57
CA VAL A 81 30.93 -6.34 -17.15
C VAL A 81 29.56 -7.01 -17.18
N GLU A 82 29.34 -7.93 -18.13
CA GLU A 82 28.10 -8.69 -18.31
C GLU A 82 27.84 -9.62 -17.14
N ILE A 83 28.89 -10.32 -16.67
CA ILE A 83 28.79 -11.23 -15.53
C ILE A 83 28.61 -10.44 -14.24
N LEU A 84 29.27 -9.29 -14.10
CA LEU A 84 29.03 -8.40 -12.96
C LEU A 84 27.57 -7.94 -12.96
N LEU A 85 27.02 -7.48 -14.09
CA LEU A 85 25.61 -7.09 -14.18
C LEU A 85 24.68 -8.25 -13.79
N GLU A 86 24.97 -9.47 -14.24
CA GLU A 86 24.18 -10.64 -13.88
C GLU A 86 24.26 -10.94 -12.37
N ILE A 87 25.44 -10.87 -11.76
CA ILE A 87 25.59 -11.01 -10.30
C ILE A 87 24.73 -9.97 -9.58
N TYR A 88 24.80 -8.69 -9.99
CA TYR A 88 24.03 -7.61 -9.38
C TYR A 88 22.51 -7.82 -9.49
N ARG A 89 22.00 -8.46 -10.56
CA ARG A 89 20.57 -8.77 -10.71
C ARG A 89 20.05 -9.76 -9.67
N HIS A 90 20.91 -10.60 -9.11
CA HIS A 90 20.53 -11.58 -8.09
C HIS A 90 20.61 -11.03 -6.67
N LEU A 91 21.31 -9.91 -6.45
CA LEU A 91 21.45 -9.29 -5.14
C LEU A 91 20.20 -8.53 -4.73
N ASP A 92 19.97 -8.46 -3.42
CA ASP A 92 18.97 -7.54 -2.87
C ASP A 92 19.50 -6.10 -2.81
N MET A 93 18.59 -5.13 -2.62
CA MET A 93 18.97 -3.71 -2.56
C MET A 93 20.06 -3.46 -1.51
N ASP A 94 19.95 -4.07 -0.33
CA ASP A 94 20.88 -3.86 0.77
C ASP A 94 22.28 -4.43 0.44
N SER A 95 22.35 -5.62 -0.16
CA SER A 95 23.62 -6.21 -0.60
C SER A 95 24.29 -5.38 -1.68
N VAL A 96 23.52 -4.78 -2.62
CA VAL A 96 24.08 -3.86 -3.62
C VAL A 96 24.80 -2.70 -2.98
N PHE A 97 24.16 -2.02 -2.01
CA PHE A 97 24.80 -0.91 -1.31
C PHE A 97 26.01 -1.37 -0.49
N ASN A 98 25.92 -2.51 0.19
CA ASN A 98 27.03 -3.06 0.95
C ASN A 98 28.24 -3.38 0.06
N ILE A 99 28.04 -3.99 -1.11
CA ILE A 99 29.14 -4.25 -2.06
C ILE A 99 29.77 -2.95 -2.55
N CYS A 100 28.96 -1.93 -2.86
CA CYS A 100 29.48 -0.61 -3.25
C CYS A 100 30.34 0.02 -2.15
N LEU A 101 30.04 -0.22 -0.86
CA LEU A 101 30.85 0.25 0.26
C LEU A 101 32.18 -0.51 0.40
N THR A 102 32.28 -1.76 -0.09
CA THR A 102 33.50 -2.57 0.05
C THR A 102 34.62 -2.18 -0.91
N SER A 103 34.32 -1.59 -2.08
CA SER A 103 35.33 -1.32 -3.11
C SER A 103 34.96 -0.12 -3.99
N LYS A 104 35.95 0.77 -4.20
CA LYS A 104 35.84 1.89 -5.15
C LYS A 104 35.55 1.44 -6.57
N SER A 105 36.01 0.25 -6.97
CA SER A 105 35.75 -0.32 -8.29
C SER A 105 34.28 -0.68 -8.45
N PHE A 106 33.67 -1.33 -7.45
CA PHE A 106 32.24 -1.66 -7.46
C PHE A 106 31.37 -0.41 -7.34
N GLN A 107 31.78 0.57 -6.54
CA GLN A 107 31.11 1.87 -6.48
C GLN A 107 31.12 2.57 -7.84
N ALA A 108 32.27 2.66 -8.51
CA ALA A 108 32.38 3.28 -9.83
C ALA A 108 31.56 2.52 -10.89
N PHE A 109 31.55 1.18 -10.83
CA PHE A 109 30.73 0.35 -11.70
C PHE A 109 29.24 0.64 -11.52
N PHE A 110 28.78 0.69 -10.27
CA PHE A 110 27.39 0.97 -9.91
C PHE A 110 26.95 2.36 -10.36
N GLU A 111 27.73 3.41 -10.06
CA GLU A 111 27.38 4.78 -10.45
C GLU A 111 27.28 4.95 -11.97
N GLN A 112 28.08 4.22 -12.77
CA GLN A 112 27.98 4.27 -14.23
C GLN A 112 26.77 3.52 -14.80
N ARG A 113 26.21 2.56 -14.06
CA ARG A 113 25.17 1.61 -14.56
C ARG A 113 23.98 1.52 -13.63
N LYS A 114 23.74 2.56 -12.85
CA LYS A 114 22.81 2.56 -11.72
C LYS A 114 21.40 2.12 -12.10
N ALA A 115 20.86 2.64 -13.20
CA ALA A 115 19.55 2.25 -13.70
C ALA A 115 19.47 0.77 -14.11
N LEU A 116 20.52 0.25 -14.78
CA LEU A 116 20.58 -1.14 -15.23
C LEU A 116 20.68 -2.13 -14.08
N VAL A 117 21.29 -1.70 -12.96
CA VAL A 117 21.38 -2.50 -11.73
C VAL A 117 20.09 -2.40 -10.92
N LEU A 118 19.59 -1.18 -10.67
CA LEU A 118 18.48 -0.97 -9.73
C LEU A 118 17.13 -1.39 -10.30
N ILE A 119 16.82 -1.12 -11.58
CA ILE A 119 15.48 -1.40 -12.13
C ILE A 119 15.11 -2.88 -12.00
N PRO A 120 15.95 -3.86 -12.41
CA PRO A 120 15.62 -5.28 -12.26
C PRO A 120 15.43 -5.71 -10.80
N ILE A 121 16.22 -5.16 -9.88
CA ILE A 121 16.10 -5.46 -8.44
C ILE A 121 14.79 -4.91 -7.90
N LEU A 122 14.44 -3.67 -8.26
CA LEU A 122 13.18 -3.04 -7.87
C LEU A 122 11.98 -3.78 -8.45
N GLU A 123 12.06 -4.22 -9.70
CA GLU A 123 11.01 -5.03 -10.34
C GLU A 123 10.76 -6.35 -9.61
N ARG A 124 11.83 -7.02 -9.17
CA ARG A 124 11.75 -8.28 -8.43
C ARG A 124 11.25 -8.09 -7.00
N GLU A 125 11.84 -7.14 -6.26
CA GLU A 125 11.55 -6.96 -4.84
C GLU A 125 10.26 -6.20 -4.57
N PHE A 126 9.86 -5.27 -5.44
CA PHE A 126 8.70 -4.40 -5.23
C PHE A 126 7.56 -4.70 -6.21
N SER A 127 7.55 -5.91 -6.76
CA SER A 127 6.47 -6.42 -7.61
C SER A 127 5.10 -6.32 -6.92
N PRO A 128 4.04 -5.86 -7.60
CA PRO A 128 3.98 -5.43 -9.00
C PRO A 128 4.54 -4.01 -9.21
N PHE A 129 5.74 -3.92 -9.80
CA PHE A 129 6.46 -2.65 -9.90
C PHE A 129 5.80 -1.65 -10.83
N SER A 130 5.09 -2.13 -11.86
CA SER A 130 4.31 -1.27 -12.76
C SER A 130 3.23 -0.46 -12.04
N GLU A 131 2.61 -1.02 -10.99
CA GLU A 131 1.63 -0.31 -10.17
C GLU A 131 2.31 0.73 -9.26
N LEU A 132 3.48 0.43 -8.68
CA LEU A 132 4.28 1.43 -7.96
C LEU A 132 4.65 2.61 -8.86
N LEU A 133 5.03 2.34 -10.12
CA LEU A 133 5.32 3.38 -11.08
C LEU A 133 4.07 4.23 -11.42
N GLN A 134 2.86 3.64 -11.42
CA GLN A 134 1.63 4.43 -11.54
C GLN A 134 1.50 5.41 -10.39
N VAL A 135 1.74 4.96 -9.14
CA VAL A 135 1.72 5.84 -7.96
C VAL A 135 2.74 6.97 -8.09
N TYR A 136 3.98 6.64 -8.48
CA TYR A 136 5.04 7.64 -8.62
C TYR A 136 4.74 8.70 -9.68
N THR A 137 4.11 8.30 -10.79
CA THR A 137 3.81 9.20 -11.92
C THR A 137 2.38 9.74 -11.91
N ALA A 138 1.60 9.40 -10.89
CA ALA A 138 0.21 9.76 -10.77
C ALA A 138 0.03 11.28 -10.80
N SER A 139 -1.02 11.72 -11.47
CA SER A 139 -1.35 13.13 -11.58
C SER A 139 -2.86 13.32 -11.64
N PRO A 140 -3.38 14.45 -11.14
CA PRO A 140 -4.82 14.74 -11.18
C PRO A 140 -5.42 14.71 -12.60
N THR A 141 -4.58 14.96 -13.62
CA THR A 141 -4.97 14.92 -15.03
C THR A 141 -5.30 13.51 -15.56
N ASP A 142 -5.06 12.47 -14.77
CA ASP A 142 -5.33 11.07 -15.15
C ASP A 142 -6.80 10.69 -14.99
N VAL A 143 -7.55 11.48 -14.21
CA VAL A 143 -8.99 11.33 -14.02
C VAL A 143 -9.71 12.15 -15.09
N ASP A 144 -10.34 11.47 -16.04
CA ASP A 144 -11.12 12.11 -17.08
C ASP A 144 -12.52 12.45 -16.56
N ILE A 145 -12.79 13.74 -16.36
CA ILE A 145 -14.06 14.27 -15.84
C ILE A 145 -15.24 13.91 -16.75
N GLN A 146 -15.03 13.85 -18.07
CA GLN A 146 -16.12 13.58 -19.02
C GLN A 146 -16.48 12.10 -19.06
N SER A 147 -15.47 11.23 -19.12
CA SER A 147 -15.72 9.79 -19.13
C SER A 147 -15.94 9.20 -17.73
N GLN A 148 -15.62 9.93 -16.67
CA GLN A 148 -15.62 9.46 -15.28
C GLN A 148 -14.79 8.18 -15.15
N ARG A 149 -13.58 8.17 -15.73
CA ARG A 149 -12.65 7.03 -15.69
C ARG A 149 -11.22 7.51 -15.45
N CYS A 150 -10.46 6.68 -14.75
CA CYS A 150 -9.02 6.83 -14.62
C CYS A 150 -8.34 6.16 -15.81
N LYS A 151 -7.37 6.85 -16.43
CA LYS A 151 -6.56 6.29 -17.52
C LYS A 151 -5.16 5.98 -16.97
N PRO A 152 -4.75 4.70 -16.90
CA PRO A 152 -3.40 4.36 -16.47
C PRO A 152 -2.37 4.93 -17.45
N ARG A 153 -1.22 5.36 -16.92
CA ARG A 153 -0.13 5.92 -17.71
C ARG A 153 0.69 4.82 -18.34
N ARG A 154 1.17 5.07 -19.57
CA ARG A 154 2.25 4.27 -20.13
C ARG A 154 3.56 4.83 -19.60
N ILE A 155 4.38 4.03 -18.93
CA ILE A 155 5.61 4.49 -18.30
C ILE A 155 6.80 3.85 -18.99
N ALA A 156 7.74 4.68 -19.44
CA ALA A 156 8.95 4.23 -20.11
C ALA A 156 10.19 4.86 -19.47
N PHE A 157 11.28 4.12 -19.36
CA PHE A 157 12.55 4.61 -18.83
C PHE A 157 13.50 5.00 -19.95
N ARG A 158 14.03 6.22 -19.93
CA ARG A 158 15.03 6.72 -20.87
C ARG A 158 16.41 6.74 -20.23
N ARG A 159 17.38 6.17 -20.93
CA ARG A 159 18.79 6.17 -20.50
C ARG A 159 19.51 7.49 -20.84
N PHE A 160 19.13 8.12 -21.95
CA PHE A 160 19.71 9.38 -22.41
C PHE A 160 18.71 10.20 -23.25
N ILE A 161 19.04 11.46 -23.51
CA ILE A 161 18.21 12.37 -24.33
C ILE A 161 18.19 11.84 -25.78
N GLY A 162 17.01 11.50 -26.29
CA GLY A 162 16.81 10.88 -27.61
C GLY A 162 16.57 9.37 -27.60
N ASP A 163 16.66 8.71 -26.43
CA ASP A 163 16.27 7.31 -26.27
C ASP A 163 14.74 7.16 -26.41
N GLN A 164 14.30 6.16 -27.18
CA GLN A 164 12.88 5.80 -27.31
C GLN A 164 12.33 5.26 -25.98
N GLY A 165 13.22 4.79 -25.10
CA GLY A 165 12.93 4.35 -23.75
C GLY A 165 12.41 2.91 -23.69
N ILE A 166 12.67 2.24 -22.58
CA ILE A 166 12.19 0.88 -22.29
C ILE A 166 10.87 1.01 -21.53
N VAL A 167 9.78 0.46 -22.06
CA VAL A 167 8.48 0.47 -21.37
C VAL A 167 8.57 -0.43 -20.15
N LEU A 168 8.35 0.13 -18.96
CA LEU A 168 8.43 -0.60 -17.69
C LEU A 168 7.07 -1.17 -17.26
N ASN A 169 5.97 -0.68 -17.83
CA ASN A 169 4.64 -1.24 -17.57
C ASN A 169 4.35 -2.36 -18.57
N HIS A 170 4.66 -3.60 -18.18
CA HIS A 170 3.97 -4.74 -18.75
C HIS A 170 2.54 -4.74 -18.19
N VAL A 171 1.59 -4.14 -18.92
CA VAL A 171 0.20 -4.57 -18.81
C VAL A 171 0.18 -5.91 -19.56
N PRO A 172 0.06 -7.07 -18.88
CA PRO A 172 -0.21 -8.28 -19.64
C PRO A 172 -1.55 -8.04 -20.32
N ALA A 173 -1.54 -7.93 -21.65
CA ALA A 173 -2.71 -8.27 -22.41
C ALA A 173 -3.11 -9.65 -21.91
N SER A 174 -4.29 -9.74 -21.30
CA SER A 174 -4.88 -10.92 -20.68
C SER A 174 -4.38 -12.18 -21.36
N GLN A 175 -3.39 -12.87 -20.78
CA GLN A 175 -3.05 -14.19 -21.28
C GLN A 175 -4.24 -15.06 -20.89
N PRO A 176 -4.90 -15.73 -21.85
CA PRO A 176 -5.89 -16.72 -21.50
C PRO A 176 -5.14 -17.79 -20.69
N VAL A 177 -5.56 -17.98 -19.45
CA VAL A 177 -5.17 -19.13 -18.66
C VAL A 177 -5.60 -20.36 -19.45
N TYR A 178 -4.65 -21.02 -20.11
CA TYR A 178 -4.86 -22.37 -20.63
C TYR A 178 -5.00 -23.28 -19.42
N SER A 179 -6.25 -23.50 -19.00
CA SER A 179 -6.56 -24.61 -18.10
C SER A 179 -6.54 -25.89 -18.94
N GLU A 180 -5.57 -26.77 -18.66
CA GLU A 180 -5.55 -28.13 -19.18
C GLU A 180 -6.78 -28.87 -18.67
N LYS A 181 -7.73 -29.10 -19.57
CA LYS A 181 -8.93 -29.91 -19.33
C LYS A 181 -8.52 -31.37 -19.13
N HIS A 182 -8.57 -31.86 -17.90
CA HIS A 182 -8.87 -33.27 -17.64
C HIS A 182 -10.35 -33.38 -17.30
N GLY A 183 -11.09 -34.03 -18.20
CA GLY A 183 -12.54 -34.06 -18.20
C GLY A 183 -13.13 -34.86 -17.04
N HIS A 184 -14.23 -34.35 -16.51
CA HIS A 184 -15.49 -35.10 -16.43
C HIS A 184 -16.63 -34.07 -16.44
N ASP A 185 -17.44 -34.14 -17.51
CA ASP A 185 -18.63 -33.33 -17.72
C ASP A 185 -19.67 -33.54 -16.60
N LEU A 186 -20.30 -32.44 -16.19
CA LEU A 186 -21.76 -32.24 -16.19
C LEU A 186 -22.02 -30.82 -15.69
N TYR A 187 -22.04 -29.84 -16.61
CA TYR A 187 -22.90 -28.63 -16.68
C TYR A 187 -22.34 -27.76 -17.81
N ALA A 188 -23.04 -27.73 -18.95
CA ALA A 188 -22.60 -27.00 -20.13
C ALA A 188 -22.75 -25.48 -19.94
N VAL A 189 -21.62 -24.79 -19.69
CA VAL A 189 -21.53 -23.34 -19.84
C VAL A 189 -21.49 -23.02 -21.34
N VAL A 190 -22.54 -22.37 -21.81
CA VAL A 190 -22.66 -21.85 -23.19
C VAL A 190 -21.52 -20.86 -23.43
N GLY A 191 -20.60 -21.22 -24.32
CA GLY A 191 -19.52 -20.34 -24.76
C GLY A 191 -20.06 -19.14 -25.52
N CYS A 192 -19.71 -17.93 -25.09
CA CYS A 192 -19.90 -16.72 -25.87
C CYS A 192 -18.74 -16.57 -26.88
N PRO A 193 -19.03 -16.42 -28.18
CA PRO A 193 -18.00 -16.21 -29.20
C PRO A 193 -17.37 -14.83 -29.03
N SER A 194 -16.03 -14.81 -28.96
CA SER A 194 -15.19 -13.62 -29.02
C SER A 194 -15.48 -12.87 -30.32
N ARG A 195 -16.26 -11.79 -30.22
CA ARG A 195 -16.40 -10.82 -31.30
C ARG A 195 -15.28 -9.81 -31.11
N ASN A 196 -14.26 -9.94 -31.94
CA ASN A 196 -13.22 -8.94 -32.17
C ASN A 196 -13.86 -7.60 -32.59
N SER A 197 -14.35 -6.84 -31.62
CA SER A 197 -14.55 -5.41 -31.78
C SER A 197 -13.19 -4.80 -31.50
N GLN A 198 -12.53 -4.32 -32.56
CA GLN A 198 -11.40 -3.43 -32.47
C GLN A 198 -11.79 -2.25 -31.57
N ILE A 199 -11.47 -2.34 -30.28
CA ILE A 199 -11.57 -1.21 -29.36
C ILE A 199 -10.57 -0.18 -29.89
N PRO A 200 -10.97 1.07 -30.18
CA PRO A 200 -10.00 2.09 -30.54
C PRO A 200 -9.02 2.21 -29.39
N THR A 201 -7.76 1.87 -29.63
CA THR A 201 -6.64 2.11 -28.71
C THR A 201 -6.57 3.61 -28.45
N ARG A 202 -7.29 4.07 -27.44
CA ARG A 202 -7.27 5.45 -26.96
C ARG A 202 -5.86 5.75 -26.45
N GLU A 203 -5.30 6.87 -26.90
CA GLU A 203 -3.93 7.30 -26.60
C GLU A 203 -3.67 7.36 -25.09
N THR A 204 -2.88 6.42 -24.58
CA THR A 204 -2.36 6.47 -23.21
C THR A 204 -1.21 7.46 -23.14
N LYS A 205 -1.33 8.47 -22.26
CA LYS A 205 -0.26 9.44 -22.01
C LYS A 205 1.02 8.70 -21.59
N THR A 206 2.09 8.89 -22.36
CA THR A 206 3.39 8.29 -22.06
C THR A 206 4.19 9.21 -21.15
N THR A 207 4.60 8.71 -20.00
CA THR A 207 5.48 9.40 -19.04
C THR A 207 6.86 8.76 -19.10
N PHE A 208 7.90 9.58 -19.20
CA PHE A 208 9.28 9.11 -19.27
C PHE A 208 9.98 9.30 -17.93
N LEU A 209 10.55 8.22 -17.42
CA LEU A 209 11.44 8.20 -16.26
C LEU A 209 12.89 8.28 -16.71
N SER A 210 13.73 8.80 -15.83
CA SER A 210 15.17 8.93 -16.01
C SER A 210 15.90 8.57 -14.72
N GLU A 211 17.23 8.62 -14.74
CA GLU A 211 18.03 8.26 -13.56
C GLU A 211 17.72 9.15 -12.33
N THR A 212 17.29 10.40 -12.54
CA THR A 212 16.93 11.30 -11.43
C THR A 212 15.74 10.80 -10.63
N ASP A 213 14.89 9.96 -11.22
CA ASP A 213 13.70 9.38 -10.59
C ASP A 213 14.02 8.21 -9.67
N LEU A 214 15.21 7.60 -9.80
CA LEU A 214 15.59 6.43 -9.00
C LEU A 214 15.68 6.74 -7.50
N ARG A 215 16.22 7.91 -7.12
CA ARG A 215 16.34 8.29 -5.70
C ARG A 215 14.96 8.49 -5.05
N PRO A 216 14.02 9.26 -5.64
CA PRO A 216 12.64 9.31 -5.16
C PRO A 216 11.96 7.94 -5.07
N LEU A 217 12.11 7.09 -6.10
CA LEU A 217 11.55 5.74 -6.11
C LEU A 217 12.09 4.88 -4.95
N MET A 218 13.39 4.95 -4.67
CA MET A 218 13.98 4.26 -3.53
C MET A 218 13.39 4.70 -2.18
N ARG A 219 13.04 5.99 -2.03
CA ARG A 219 12.34 6.45 -0.81
C ARG A 219 10.94 5.87 -0.68
N MET A 220 10.22 5.71 -1.80
CA MET A 220 8.94 5.00 -1.80
C MET A 220 9.13 3.52 -1.44
N CYS A 221 10.17 2.88 -1.95
CA CYS A 221 10.51 1.49 -1.62
C CYS A 221 10.80 1.30 -0.12
N GLN A 222 11.51 2.24 0.50
CA GLN A 222 11.70 2.24 1.96
C GLN A 222 10.38 2.37 2.72
N LEU A 223 9.49 3.26 2.26
CA LEU A 223 8.16 3.41 2.85
C LEU A 223 7.37 2.10 2.77
N ILE A 224 7.43 1.42 1.62
CA ILE A 224 6.75 0.14 1.39
C ILE A 224 7.27 -0.94 2.34
N ARG A 225 8.59 -1.07 2.50
CA ARG A 225 9.18 -2.04 3.43
C ARG A 225 8.71 -1.83 4.88
N LYS A 226 8.69 -0.58 5.35
CA LYS A 226 8.19 -0.27 6.69
C LYS A 226 6.71 -0.64 6.87
N TRP A 227 5.90 -0.41 5.85
CA TRP A 227 4.49 -0.79 5.84
C TRP A 227 4.31 -2.32 5.80
N GLU A 228 5.14 -3.04 5.05
CA GLU A 228 5.17 -4.50 4.98
C GLU A 228 5.56 -5.14 6.32
N GLU A 229 6.49 -4.52 7.05
CA GLU A 229 6.85 -4.90 8.42
C GLU A 229 5.73 -4.59 9.43
N LEU A 230 5.08 -3.44 9.28
CA LEU A 230 4.02 -2.99 10.19
C LEU A 230 2.72 -3.78 10.03
N PHE A 231 2.38 -4.17 8.80
CA PHE A 231 1.08 -4.74 8.46
C PHE A 231 0.70 -5.96 9.32
N PRO A 232 1.53 -7.03 9.45
CA PRO A 232 1.22 -8.15 10.33
C PRO A 232 0.83 -7.75 11.75
N HIS A 233 1.61 -6.87 12.36
CA HIS A 233 1.40 -6.44 13.75
C HIS A 233 0.05 -5.77 13.95
N MET A 234 -0.39 -4.99 12.95
CA MET A 234 -1.66 -4.29 12.99
C MET A 234 -2.82 -5.20 12.59
N ARG A 235 -2.60 -6.08 11.62
CA ARG A 235 -3.58 -7.05 11.13
C ARG A 235 -4.03 -8.04 12.21
N TRP A 236 -3.10 -8.41 13.08
CA TRP A 236 -3.33 -9.30 14.24
C TRP A 236 -3.31 -8.55 15.56
N PHE A 237 -3.60 -7.24 15.57
CA PHE A 237 -3.56 -6.42 16.79
C PHE A 237 -4.37 -7.01 17.95
N ARG A 238 -5.54 -7.61 17.65
CA ARG A 238 -6.43 -8.24 18.65
C ARG A 238 -6.16 -9.72 18.86
N GLU A 239 -5.37 -10.33 17.99
CA GLU A 239 -5.05 -11.76 17.99
C GLU A 239 -3.53 -11.97 17.81
N PRO A 240 -2.69 -11.42 18.70
CA PRO A 240 -1.24 -11.42 18.50
C PRO A 240 -0.64 -12.83 18.43
N GLY A 241 -1.32 -13.84 18.99
CA GLY A 241 -0.92 -15.25 18.87
C GLY A 241 -0.97 -15.79 17.43
N ASN A 242 -1.73 -15.16 16.55
CA ASN A 242 -1.82 -15.50 15.12
C ASN A 242 -0.81 -14.70 14.27
N CYS A 243 -0.05 -13.78 14.88
CA CYS A 243 0.87 -12.91 14.17
C CYS A 243 2.04 -13.70 13.57
N ARG A 244 2.28 -13.50 12.27
CA ARG A 244 3.40 -14.10 11.55
C ARG A 244 3.89 -13.20 10.43
N PHE A 245 5.07 -13.49 9.90
CA PHE A 245 5.54 -12.86 8.67
C PHE A 245 4.66 -13.25 7.48
N LEU A 246 4.55 -12.32 6.52
CA LEU A 246 3.87 -12.54 5.24
C LEU A 246 4.65 -13.54 4.39
N ARG A 247 3.94 -14.51 3.80
CA ARG A 247 4.45 -15.40 2.75
C ARG A 247 4.76 -14.57 1.50
N ALA A 248 5.61 -15.09 0.61
CA ALA A 248 6.07 -14.34 -0.58
C ALA A 248 4.92 -13.83 -1.46
N HIS A 249 3.85 -14.62 -1.65
CA HIS A 249 2.69 -14.18 -2.42
C HIS A 249 1.78 -13.22 -1.64
N GLU A 250 1.73 -13.31 -0.31
CA GLU A 250 1.00 -12.35 0.52
C GLU A 250 1.71 -10.99 0.53
N GLN A 251 3.05 -10.96 0.51
CA GLN A 251 3.81 -9.72 0.31
C GLN A 251 3.48 -9.08 -1.04
N PHE A 252 3.37 -9.88 -2.11
CA PHE A 252 2.93 -9.38 -3.41
C PHE A 252 1.51 -8.77 -3.36
N ARG A 253 0.55 -9.47 -2.74
CA ARG A 253 -0.83 -8.98 -2.56
C ARG A 253 -0.86 -7.71 -1.71
N PHE A 254 -0.09 -7.67 -0.63
CA PHE A 254 0.07 -6.52 0.24
C PHE A 254 0.57 -5.29 -0.55
N ARG A 255 1.69 -5.43 -1.27
CA ARG A 255 2.27 -4.34 -2.07
C ARG A 255 1.26 -3.84 -3.11
N ARG A 256 0.59 -4.76 -3.81
CA ARG A 256 -0.46 -4.45 -4.78
C ARG A 256 -1.61 -3.64 -4.15
N ALA A 257 -2.15 -4.09 -3.02
CA ALA A 257 -3.18 -3.37 -2.28
C ALA A 257 -2.69 -1.98 -1.83
N LEU A 258 -1.46 -1.89 -1.31
CA LEU A 258 -0.83 -0.65 -0.85
C LEU A 258 -0.70 0.36 -1.99
N TYR A 259 -0.26 -0.06 -3.17
CA TYR A 259 -0.13 0.80 -4.34
C TYR A 259 -1.48 1.35 -4.78
N ARG A 260 -2.54 0.52 -4.75
CA ARG A 260 -3.89 0.91 -5.14
C ARG A 260 -4.53 1.88 -4.17
N TRP A 261 -4.37 1.66 -2.86
CA TRP A 261 -4.78 2.62 -1.83
C TRP A 261 -4.05 3.95 -1.99
N TRP A 262 -2.74 3.92 -2.18
CA TRP A 262 -1.94 5.13 -2.37
C TRP A 262 -2.38 5.89 -3.63
N LEU A 263 -2.56 5.19 -4.75
CA LEU A 263 -3.02 5.77 -6.01
C LEU A 263 -4.41 6.40 -5.87
N TYR A 264 -5.34 5.71 -5.18
CA TYR A 264 -6.68 6.23 -4.91
C TYR A 264 -6.62 7.53 -4.10
N GLY A 265 -5.77 7.57 -3.06
CA GLY A 265 -5.58 8.76 -2.24
C GLY A 265 -5.12 9.97 -3.04
N ILE A 266 -4.15 9.77 -3.96
CA ILE A 266 -3.65 10.82 -4.87
C ILE A 266 -4.78 11.38 -5.75
N TYR A 267 -5.64 10.52 -6.29
CA TYR A 267 -6.71 10.93 -7.19
C TYR A 267 -7.92 11.54 -6.50
N PHE A 268 -8.27 11.08 -5.29
CA PHE A 268 -9.59 11.35 -4.72
C PHE A 268 -9.62 11.84 -3.27
N HIS A 269 -8.51 11.78 -2.52
CA HIS A 269 -8.46 12.18 -1.11
C HIS A 269 -7.54 13.37 -0.80
N GLY A 270 -6.73 13.82 -1.76
CA GLY A 270 -5.95 15.06 -1.63
C GLY A 270 -6.77 16.34 -1.82
N ASP A 271 -6.09 17.49 -1.95
CA ASP A 271 -6.70 18.82 -2.12
C ASP A 271 -7.42 19.05 -3.47
N HIS A 272 -7.50 18.02 -4.32
CA HIS A 272 -8.13 18.12 -5.62
C HIS A 272 -9.65 18.06 -5.49
N PRO A 273 -10.39 18.81 -6.33
CA PRO A 273 -11.85 18.75 -6.30
C PRO A 273 -12.32 17.33 -6.62
N ARG A 274 -13.25 16.82 -5.80
CA ARG A 274 -13.82 15.50 -6.04
C ARG A 274 -14.44 15.41 -7.44
N PRO A 275 -14.34 14.26 -8.12
CA PRO A 275 -15.05 14.02 -9.38
C PRO A 275 -16.56 14.27 -9.26
N ARG A 276 -17.12 13.93 -8.08
CA ARG A 276 -18.49 14.21 -7.69
C ARG A 276 -18.58 14.43 -6.18
N ILE A 277 -19.46 15.36 -5.78
CA ILE A 277 -19.71 15.66 -4.36
C ILE A 277 -20.27 14.43 -3.65
N GLY A 278 -21.37 13.84 -4.14
CA GLY A 278 -22.04 12.75 -3.45
C GLY A 278 -21.21 11.47 -3.31
N LEU A 279 -21.55 10.65 -2.32
CA LEU A 279 -20.92 9.33 -2.09
C LEU A 279 -21.07 8.39 -3.30
N PRO A 280 -20.09 7.52 -3.58
CA PRO A 280 -20.21 6.48 -4.60
C PRO A 280 -21.50 5.67 -4.42
N GLN A 281 -22.13 5.31 -5.54
CA GLN A 281 -23.36 4.52 -5.57
C GLN A 281 -23.25 3.42 -6.63
N PRO A 282 -23.77 2.21 -6.40
CA PRO A 282 -23.74 1.14 -7.38
C PRO A 282 -24.34 1.55 -8.72
N PHE A 283 -23.72 1.09 -9.80
CA PHE A 283 -23.99 1.42 -11.21
C PHE A 283 -23.88 2.90 -11.57
N ALA A 284 -23.47 3.78 -10.66
CA ALA A 284 -23.28 5.19 -10.97
C ALA A 284 -22.09 5.41 -11.91
N SER A 285 -22.21 6.43 -12.75
CA SER A 285 -21.07 6.97 -13.51
C SER A 285 -20.17 7.79 -12.58
N ASP A 286 -19.19 7.14 -11.96
CA ASP A 286 -18.30 7.73 -10.97
C ASP A 286 -16.87 7.20 -11.16
N ALA A 287 -15.89 8.11 -11.30
CA ALA A 287 -14.50 7.74 -11.53
C ALA A 287 -13.90 6.86 -10.42
N ARG A 288 -14.37 7.03 -9.19
CA ARG A 288 -13.94 6.23 -8.03
C ARG A 288 -14.32 4.77 -8.20
N ILE A 289 -15.58 4.51 -8.55
CA ILE A 289 -16.09 3.15 -8.77
C ILE A 289 -15.50 2.57 -10.05
N SER A 290 -15.38 3.39 -11.09
CA SER A 290 -14.73 2.98 -12.34
C SER A 290 -13.30 2.49 -12.11
N GLN A 291 -12.54 3.08 -11.17
CA GLN A 291 -11.22 2.58 -10.80
C GLN A 291 -11.32 1.21 -10.11
N MET A 292 -12.26 1.04 -9.17
CA MET A 292 -12.44 -0.24 -8.47
C MET A 292 -12.85 -1.37 -9.41
N ARG A 293 -13.67 -1.09 -10.43
CA ARG A 293 -14.08 -2.08 -11.45
C ARG A 293 -12.92 -2.65 -12.27
N ILE A 294 -11.77 -1.95 -12.34
CA ILE A 294 -10.58 -2.42 -13.06
C ILE A 294 -9.97 -3.64 -12.39
N HIS A 295 -10.20 -3.81 -11.09
CA HIS A 295 -9.61 -4.86 -10.27
C HIS A 295 -10.59 -6.02 -10.08
N SER A 296 -10.09 -7.25 -10.01
CA SER A 296 -10.97 -8.42 -9.77
C SER A 296 -11.52 -8.43 -8.35
N THR A 297 -12.49 -9.28 -8.05
CA THR A 297 -13.05 -9.40 -6.71
C THR A 297 -12.01 -9.86 -5.71
N ALA A 298 -11.17 -10.84 -6.06
CA ALA A 298 -10.03 -11.25 -5.23
C ALA A 298 -9.12 -10.07 -4.85
N GLU A 299 -8.83 -9.21 -5.82
CA GLU A 299 -8.00 -8.04 -5.63
C GLU A 299 -8.68 -6.92 -4.81
N LEU A 300 -10.00 -6.78 -4.90
CA LEU A 300 -10.76 -5.86 -4.08
C LEU A 300 -10.83 -6.33 -2.61
N LEU A 301 -10.89 -7.64 -2.38
CA LEU A 301 -10.83 -8.23 -1.03
C LEU A 301 -9.46 -7.99 -0.38
N GLU A 302 -8.36 -8.17 -1.12
CA GLU A 302 -7.00 -7.80 -0.66
C GLU A 302 -6.94 -6.33 -0.24
N LEU A 303 -7.57 -5.46 -1.05
CA LEU A 303 -7.61 -4.05 -0.76
C LEU A 303 -8.42 -3.75 0.51
N MET A 304 -9.60 -4.33 0.68
CA MET A 304 -10.39 -4.16 1.91
C MET A 304 -9.63 -4.62 3.15
N ASP A 305 -8.91 -5.75 3.09
CA ASP A 305 -8.11 -6.23 4.22
C ASP A 305 -6.98 -5.26 4.60
N LEU A 306 -6.36 -4.61 3.61
CA LEU A 306 -5.44 -3.50 3.88
C LEU A 306 -6.17 -2.34 4.57
N LEU A 307 -7.31 -1.90 4.03
CA LEU A 307 -8.00 -0.72 4.55
C LEU A 307 -8.47 -0.93 6.00
N GLU A 308 -8.94 -2.14 6.35
CA GLU A 308 -9.27 -2.47 7.74
C GLU A 308 -8.03 -2.44 8.66
N THR A 309 -6.88 -2.91 8.17
CA THR A 309 -5.62 -2.80 8.93
C THR A 309 -5.18 -1.35 9.12
N VAL A 310 -5.34 -0.51 8.10
CA VAL A 310 -5.05 0.92 8.20
C VAL A 310 -6.00 1.62 9.17
N LYS A 311 -7.27 1.22 9.21
CA LYS A 311 -8.19 1.68 10.26
C LYS A 311 -7.72 1.29 11.64
N ASP A 312 -7.22 0.07 11.83
CA ASP A 312 -6.66 -0.34 13.12
C ASP A 312 -5.47 0.55 13.51
N VAL A 313 -4.60 0.92 12.58
CA VAL A 313 -3.51 1.90 12.83
C VAL A 313 -4.08 3.25 13.25
N ILE A 314 -5.01 3.80 12.48
CA ILE A 314 -5.60 5.12 12.76
C ILE A 314 -6.32 5.09 14.10
N PHE A 315 -7.19 4.12 14.30
CA PHE A 315 -8.05 4.02 15.46
C PHE A 315 -7.31 3.68 16.74
N ASN A 316 -6.23 2.88 16.72
CA ASN A 316 -5.53 2.47 17.96
C ASN A 316 -4.28 3.29 18.27
N TYR A 317 -3.72 4.00 17.28
CA TYR A 317 -2.47 4.72 17.46
C TYR A 317 -2.64 6.21 17.24
N ILE A 318 -3.30 6.62 16.15
CA ILE A 318 -3.37 8.04 15.78
C ILE A 318 -4.52 8.74 16.55
N CYS A 319 -5.71 8.15 16.57
CA CYS A 319 -6.92 8.73 17.14
C CYS A 319 -7.10 8.60 18.68
N PRO A 320 -6.62 7.57 19.42
CA PRO A 320 -6.85 7.48 20.87
C PRO A 320 -6.20 8.59 21.65
N ARG A 321 -5.19 9.23 21.09
CA ARG A 321 -4.57 10.42 21.67
C ARG A 321 -5.36 11.70 21.43
N LEU A 322 -6.53 11.60 20.78
CA LEU A 322 -7.55 12.65 20.80
C LEU A 322 -8.26 12.71 22.16
N ASP A 323 -8.25 11.64 22.98
CA ASP A 323 -8.64 11.70 24.40
C ASP A 323 -8.31 10.39 25.18
N PRO A 324 -7.32 10.37 26.10
CA PRO A 324 -7.01 9.20 26.92
C PRO A 324 -7.95 9.01 28.12
N GLU A 325 -8.64 10.05 28.58
CA GLU A 325 -9.43 10.01 29.83
C GLU A 325 -10.90 9.63 29.60
N HIS A 326 -11.37 9.69 28.35
CA HIS A 326 -12.78 9.54 27.98
C HIS A 326 -13.07 8.32 27.10
N GLN A 327 -12.22 7.28 27.11
CA GLN A 327 -12.58 5.97 26.57
C GLN A 327 -13.68 5.35 27.44
N ASN A 328 -14.92 5.82 27.27
CA ASN A 328 -16.08 5.23 27.92
C ASN A 328 -16.23 3.78 27.41
N PRO A 329 -16.22 2.75 28.27
CA PRO A 329 -16.18 1.35 27.83
C PRO A 329 -17.34 0.93 26.93
N TRP A 330 -18.44 1.69 26.96
CA TRP A 330 -19.71 1.35 26.31
C TRP A 330 -19.93 2.05 24.96
N ASP A 331 -19.25 3.17 24.68
CA ASP A 331 -19.36 3.94 23.42
C ASP A 331 -18.11 3.83 22.51
N SER A 332 -17.02 3.27 23.02
CA SER A 332 -15.67 3.43 22.43
C SER A 332 -15.13 2.21 21.67
N GLN A 333 -15.93 1.18 21.40
CA GLN A 333 -15.47 0.06 20.56
C GLN A 333 -16.44 -0.20 19.41
N PRO A 334 -16.40 0.63 18.35
CA PRO A 334 -17.40 0.52 17.29
C PRO A 334 -17.32 -0.81 16.52
N TYR A 335 -16.26 -1.61 16.70
CA TYR A 335 -16.13 -2.93 16.08
C TYR A 335 -15.43 -3.86 17.06
N LEU A 336 -16.14 -4.82 17.66
CA LEU A 336 -15.51 -5.82 18.53
C LEU A 336 -14.70 -6.84 17.72
N TYR A 337 -15.06 -7.03 16.45
CA TYR A 337 -14.44 -8.00 15.55
C TYR A 337 -14.30 -7.42 14.14
N ARG A 338 -13.22 -7.81 13.45
CA ARG A 338 -12.91 -7.35 12.08
C ARG A 338 -14.03 -7.66 11.08
N ALA A 339 -14.70 -8.81 11.20
CA ALA A 339 -15.80 -9.19 10.30
C ALA A 339 -16.98 -8.24 10.43
N GLN A 340 -17.29 -7.82 11.67
CA GLN A 340 -18.29 -6.79 11.92
C GLN A 340 -17.86 -5.46 11.30
N SER A 341 -16.60 -5.06 11.45
CA SER A 341 -16.09 -3.85 10.80
C SER A 341 -16.27 -3.89 9.29
N LEU A 342 -15.87 -4.97 8.61
CA LEU A 342 -16.06 -5.15 7.17
C LEU A 342 -17.54 -4.99 6.76
N ALA A 343 -18.45 -5.58 7.52
CA ALA A 343 -19.88 -5.57 7.20
C ALA A 343 -20.55 -4.20 7.38
N ILE A 344 -20.22 -3.43 8.42
CA ILE A 344 -21.00 -2.22 8.79
C ILE A 344 -20.22 -0.90 8.76
N SER A 345 -18.89 -0.92 8.89
CA SER A 345 -18.12 0.29 9.19
C SER A 345 -18.11 1.32 8.06
N TRP A 346 -18.23 0.90 6.81
CA TRP A 346 -18.28 1.79 5.65
C TRP A 346 -19.49 2.75 5.70
N SER A 347 -20.58 2.35 6.37
CA SER A 347 -21.78 3.17 6.59
C SER A 347 -21.77 3.96 7.91
N ASP A 348 -20.81 3.69 8.81
CA ASP A 348 -20.77 4.29 10.14
C ASP A 348 -20.59 5.82 10.10
N GLN A 349 -21.50 6.54 10.76
CA GLN A 349 -21.49 7.99 10.92
C GLN A 349 -21.40 8.42 12.39
N SER A 350 -21.03 7.49 13.28
CA SER A 350 -20.64 7.79 14.67
C SER A 350 -19.51 8.82 14.70
N LEU A 351 -19.36 9.53 15.82
CA LEU A 351 -18.29 10.52 16.00
C LEU A 351 -16.92 9.93 15.63
N TRP A 352 -16.59 8.77 16.20
CA TRP A 352 -15.32 8.07 15.94
C TRP A 352 -15.23 7.52 14.52
N GLY A 353 -16.32 6.99 13.97
CA GLY A 353 -16.37 6.55 12.57
C GLY A 353 -16.04 7.68 11.59
N ARG A 354 -16.61 8.88 11.81
CA ARG A 354 -16.31 10.07 10.99
C ARG A 354 -14.87 10.53 11.17
N ILE A 355 -14.35 10.53 12.40
CA ILE A 355 -12.95 10.87 12.68
C ILE A 355 -12.01 9.93 11.94
N VAL A 356 -12.13 8.62 12.16
CA VAL A 356 -11.27 7.60 11.52
C VAL A 356 -11.32 7.73 10.00
N LYS A 357 -12.51 7.85 9.40
CA LYS A 357 -12.67 8.03 7.95
C LYS A 357 -12.07 9.33 7.42
N THR A 358 -11.93 10.36 8.24
CA THR A 358 -11.30 11.62 7.85
C THR A 358 -9.78 11.45 7.85
N TYR A 359 -9.22 10.85 8.90
CA TYR A 359 -7.79 10.53 8.98
C TYR A 359 -7.32 9.50 7.95
N PHE A 360 -8.23 8.64 7.49
CA PHE A 360 -7.98 7.68 6.42
C PHE A 360 -7.57 8.31 5.08
N LYS A 361 -7.87 9.60 4.88
CA LYS A 361 -7.48 10.35 3.68
C LYS A 361 -5.97 10.64 3.61
N LEU A 362 -5.27 10.59 4.75
CA LEU A 362 -3.83 10.76 4.79
C LEU A 362 -3.14 9.63 4.04
N GLY A 363 -2.07 9.97 3.32
CA GLY A 363 -1.33 8.98 2.54
C GLY A 363 -0.52 8.01 3.43
N PRO A 364 -0.01 6.90 2.85
CA PRO A 364 0.81 5.95 3.58
C PRO A 364 2.04 6.59 4.26
N GLY A 365 2.65 7.58 3.63
CA GLY A 365 3.81 8.28 4.18
C GLY A 365 3.49 9.11 5.42
N GLU A 366 2.35 9.81 5.41
CA GLU A 366 1.92 10.68 6.50
C GLU A 366 1.46 9.86 7.70
N LEU A 367 0.63 8.84 7.45
CA LEU A 367 0.16 7.93 8.51
C LEU A 367 1.32 7.23 9.20
N LEU A 368 2.31 6.73 8.42
CA LEU A 368 3.48 6.11 8.99
C LEU A 368 4.35 7.11 9.77
N TYR A 369 4.50 8.33 9.27
CA TYR A 369 5.22 9.39 9.98
C TYR A 369 4.59 9.68 11.35
N TYR A 370 3.26 9.84 11.42
CA TYR A 370 2.57 10.06 12.69
C TYR A 370 2.63 8.83 13.62
N PHE A 371 2.56 7.62 13.06
CA PHE A 371 2.74 6.39 13.80
C PHE A 371 4.14 6.28 14.44
N GLU A 372 5.20 6.54 13.67
CA GLU A 372 6.60 6.49 14.16
C GLU A 372 6.90 7.58 15.18
N ASN A 373 6.23 8.73 15.08
CA ASN A 373 6.46 9.89 15.94
C ASN A 373 5.36 10.09 16.98
N ILE A 374 4.60 9.06 17.33
CA ILE A 374 3.35 9.18 18.07
C ILE A 374 3.48 9.93 19.41
N CYS A 375 4.60 9.79 20.10
CA CYS A 375 4.87 10.45 21.37
C CYS A 375 5.09 11.97 21.22
N SER A 376 5.45 12.42 20.02
CA SER A 376 5.70 13.83 19.70
C SER A 376 4.45 14.57 19.25
N TYR A 377 3.33 13.87 19.05
CA TYR A 377 2.10 14.37 18.45
C TYR A 377 0.89 14.24 19.40
N PRO A 378 0.77 15.13 20.41
CA PRO A 378 -0.50 15.27 21.13
C PRO A 378 -1.59 15.79 20.17
N ARG A 379 -2.86 15.58 20.55
CA ARG A 379 -4.05 15.98 19.77
C ARG A 379 -3.94 17.32 19.07
N ASP A 380 -3.73 18.39 19.83
CA ASP A 380 -3.79 19.75 19.28
C ASP A 380 -2.70 20.00 18.24
N ARG A 381 -1.51 19.43 18.46
CA ARG A 381 -0.42 19.50 17.51
C ARG A 381 -0.76 18.71 16.25
N LEU A 382 -1.27 17.48 16.38
CA LEU A 382 -1.68 16.65 15.25
C LEU A 382 -2.73 17.36 14.38
N ILE A 383 -3.80 17.85 15.01
CA ILE A 383 -4.87 18.59 14.32
C ILE A 383 -4.33 19.85 13.64
N SER A 384 -3.50 20.63 14.34
CA SER A 384 -2.95 21.88 13.80
C SER A 384 -2.06 21.62 12.59
N GLU A 385 -1.19 20.62 12.66
CA GLU A 385 -0.29 20.26 11.56
C GLU A 385 -1.05 19.71 10.36
N ILE A 386 -2.04 18.85 10.58
CA ILE A 386 -2.89 18.34 9.49
C ILE A 386 -3.68 19.46 8.83
N ARG A 387 -4.28 20.38 9.60
CA ARG A 387 -5.01 21.53 9.02
C ARG A 387 -4.10 22.44 8.21
N LEU A 388 -2.83 22.57 8.62
CA LEU A 388 -1.84 23.35 7.89
C LEU A 388 -1.45 22.66 6.57
N GLY A 389 -1.27 21.34 6.59
CA GLY A 389 -0.94 20.53 5.41
C GLY A 389 -2.11 20.31 4.44
N HIS A 390 -3.34 20.23 4.99
CA HIS A 390 -4.57 19.88 4.28
C HIS A 390 -5.70 20.85 4.66
N PRO A 391 -5.77 22.05 4.07
CA PRO A 391 -6.81 23.04 4.42
C PRO A 391 -8.24 22.54 4.18
N GLY A 392 -8.43 21.58 3.26
CA GLY A 392 -9.71 20.94 2.95
C GLY A 392 -10.02 19.66 3.75
N PHE A 393 -9.24 19.34 4.79
CA PHE A 393 -9.28 18.02 5.43
C PHE A 393 -10.65 17.62 5.99
N THR A 394 -11.44 18.55 6.52
CA THR A 394 -12.76 18.26 7.11
C THR A 394 -13.93 18.43 6.14
N LEU A 395 -13.67 18.77 4.87
CA LEU A 395 -14.73 18.97 3.87
C LEU A 395 -15.54 17.69 3.62
N ASP A 396 -14.88 16.53 3.77
CA ASP A 396 -15.43 15.21 3.46
C ASP A 396 -14.67 14.09 4.18
N GLN A 397 -15.22 12.88 4.10
CA GLN A 397 -14.64 11.63 4.60
C GLN A 397 -14.01 10.81 3.48
N GLU A 398 -13.19 9.80 3.78
CA GLU A 398 -12.75 8.83 2.77
C GLU A 398 -13.95 8.21 2.01
N SER A 399 -13.68 7.73 0.80
CA SER A 399 -14.72 7.20 -0.11
C SER A 399 -14.32 5.90 -0.78
N MET A 400 -13.14 5.39 -0.45
CA MET A 400 -12.56 4.22 -1.07
C MET A 400 -13.31 2.96 -0.67
N GLN A 401 -13.62 2.79 0.61
CA GLN A 401 -14.35 1.61 1.07
C GLN A 401 -15.73 1.51 0.44
N ILE A 402 -16.44 2.63 0.35
CA ILE A 402 -17.74 2.71 -0.31
C ILE A 402 -17.61 2.42 -1.81
N ALA A 403 -16.56 2.91 -2.47
CA ALA A 403 -16.32 2.62 -3.89
C ALA A 403 -16.03 1.14 -4.13
N ILE A 404 -15.25 0.48 -3.25
CA ILE A 404 -15.00 -0.96 -3.30
C ILE A 404 -16.32 -1.71 -3.12
N ARG A 405 -17.10 -1.36 -2.08
CA ARG A 405 -18.37 -2.03 -1.81
C ARG A 405 -19.35 -1.88 -2.96
N CYS A 406 -19.44 -0.70 -3.59
CA CYS A 406 -20.26 -0.52 -4.78
C CYS A 406 -19.86 -1.48 -5.91
N ALA A 407 -18.57 -1.66 -6.17
CA ALA A 407 -18.10 -2.57 -7.22
C ALA A 407 -18.37 -4.04 -6.88
N LEU A 408 -18.27 -4.43 -5.60
CA LEU A 408 -18.60 -5.78 -5.12
C LEU A 408 -20.10 -6.04 -5.19
N ASP A 409 -20.94 -5.11 -4.71
CA ASP A 409 -22.40 -5.22 -4.77
C ASP A 409 -22.89 -5.33 -6.24
N GLU A 410 -22.31 -4.55 -7.16
CA GLU A 410 -22.60 -4.63 -8.60
C GLU A 410 -22.37 -6.05 -9.15
N ARG A 411 -21.34 -6.75 -8.67
CA ARG A 411 -21.02 -8.12 -9.08
C ARG A 411 -21.93 -9.13 -8.38
N GLN A 412 -22.13 -8.99 -7.08
CA GLN A 412 -22.96 -9.87 -6.27
C GLN A 412 -24.43 -9.88 -6.74
N TRP A 413 -24.96 -8.75 -7.21
CA TRP A 413 -26.33 -8.69 -7.72
C TRP A 413 -26.51 -9.32 -9.11
N LEU A 414 -25.41 -9.58 -9.83
CA LEU A 414 -25.43 -10.08 -11.22
C LEU A 414 -24.84 -11.49 -11.37
N ALA A 415 -24.03 -11.97 -10.42
CA ALA A 415 -23.38 -13.28 -10.41
C ALA A 415 -23.66 -14.05 -9.10
N LEU A 416 -23.47 -15.38 -9.13
CA LEU A 416 -23.72 -16.31 -8.02
C LEU A 416 -23.02 -15.89 -6.71
N GLU A 417 -23.65 -16.23 -5.59
CA GLU A 417 -23.34 -15.88 -4.19
C GLU A 417 -21.87 -16.13 -3.77
N LEU A 418 -20.99 -15.15 -3.96
CA LEU A 418 -19.66 -15.12 -3.32
C LEU A 418 -19.74 -14.17 -2.11
N SER A 419 -19.93 -14.71 -0.90
CA SER A 419 -20.09 -13.90 0.33
C SER A 419 -18.75 -13.58 1.01
N LEU A 420 -17.64 -13.58 0.27
CA LEU A 420 -16.29 -13.34 0.81
C LEU A 420 -16.06 -11.89 1.30
N ALA A 421 -16.88 -10.94 0.86
CA ALA A 421 -16.69 -9.52 1.14
C ALA A 421 -16.80 -9.13 2.63
N ASP A 422 -17.56 -9.91 3.40
CA ASP A 422 -17.82 -9.66 4.83
C ASP A 422 -16.93 -10.53 5.74
N GLU A 423 -16.06 -11.35 5.15
CA GLU A 423 -15.21 -12.27 5.89
C GLU A 423 -13.89 -11.64 6.34
N ALA A 424 -13.58 -11.81 7.63
CA ALA A 424 -12.33 -11.32 8.22
C ALA A 424 -11.16 -12.30 8.15
N GLY A 425 -11.35 -13.50 7.59
CA GLY A 425 -10.35 -14.55 7.57
C GLY A 425 -9.21 -14.30 6.59
N GLY A 426 -9.51 -13.69 5.44
CA GLY A 426 -8.57 -13.59 4.32
C GLY A 426 -8.58 -12.25 3.60
N GLY A 427 -8.02 -12.25 2.39
CA GLY A 427 -7.76 -11.07 1.58
C GLY A 427 -6.30 -11.05 1.18
N ILE A 428 -5.49 -10.24 1.87
CA ILE A 428 -4.02 -10.29 1.70
C ILE A 428 -3.49 -11.62 2.25
N ILE A 429 -3.99 -12.01 3.43
CA ILE A 429 -3.71 -13.30 4.05
C ILE A 429 -4.59 -14.39 3.40
N ASP A 430 -4.03 -15.58 3.22
CA ASP A 430 -4.77 -16.75 2.78
C ASP A 430 -5.82 -17.16 3.83
N PHE A 431 -6.92 -17.77 3.40
CA PHE A 431 -7.88 -18.39 4.31
C PHE A 431 -7.35 -19.72 4.86
N ASP A 432 -6.39 -20.35 4.14
CA ASP A 432 -5.83 -21.67 4.43
C ASP A 432 -6.92 -22.78 4.45
N ASP A 433 -8.01 -22.59 3.70
CA ASP A 433 -9.11 -23.54 3.49
C ASP A 433 -9.77 -23.41 2.09
N GLU A 434 -10.93 -24.04 1.88
CA GLU A 434 -11.67 -24.08 0.61
C GLU A 434 -12.02 -22.70 0.03
N ARG A 435 -12.06 -21.64 0.85
CA ARG A 435 -12.35 -20.28 0.41
C ARG A 435 -11.23 -19.67 -0.43
N ASP A 436 -10.00 -20.19 -0.33
CA ASP A 436 -8.94 -19.77 -1.23
C ASP A 436 -9.22 -20.18 -2.67
N GLU A 437 -9.87 -21.33 -2.90
CA GLU A 437 -10.30 -21.75 -4.24
C GLU A 437 -11.36 -20.79 -4.79
N GLU A 438 -12.33 -20.40 -3.96
CA GLU A 438 -13.35 -19.41 -4.29
C GLU A 438 -12.72 -18.05 -4.66
N ARG A 439 -11.76 -17.58 -3.85
CA ARG A 439 -10.99 -16.37 -4.13
C ARG A 439 -10.24 -16.47 -5.46
N HIS A 440 -9.69 -17.64 -5.79
CA HIS A 440 -9.01 -17.87 -7.06
C HIS A 440 -9.98 -17.79 -8.25
N LEU A 441 -11.18 -18.34 -8.15
CA LEU A 441 -12.24 -18.21 -9.16
C LEU A 441 -12.66 -16.74 -9.35
N ALA A 442 -12.70 -15.97 -8.26
CA ALA A 442 -13.00 -14.54 -8.24
C ALA A 442 -11.86 -13.65 -8.79
N GLY A 443 -10.80 -14.24 -9.38
CA GLY A 443 -9.70 -13.51 -10.00
C GLY A 443 -9.97 -13.02 -11.44
N GLY A 444 -11.01 -13.56 -12.10
CA GLY A 444 -11.27 -13.34 -13.54
C GLY A 444 -12.35 -12.31 -13.89
N ASP A 445 -12.98 -11.68 -12.90
CA ASP A 445 -14.17 -10.81 -13.06
C ASP A 445 -13.83 -9.30 -13.12
N ALA A 446 -12.55 -8.97 -13.29
CA ALA A 446 -12.08 -7.61 -13.52
C ALA A 446 -12.66 -7.04 -14.82
N SER A 447 -12.95 -5.74 -14.85
CA SER A 447 -13.31 -5.00 -16.06
C SER A 447 -12.16 -4.06 -16.46
N PRO A 448 -11.31 -4.41 -17.44
CA PRO A 448 -10.17 -3.57 -17.86
C PRO A 448 -10.53 -2.15 -18.30
N ALA A 449 -11.77 -1.94 -18.76
CA ALA A 449 -12.27 -0.63 -19.19
C ALA A 449 -12.97 0.19 -18.09
N GLY A 450 -13.02 -0.33 -16.85
CA GLY A 450 -13.75 0.26 -15.72
C GLY A 450 -15.27 0.35 -15.90
N VAL A 451 -15.84 -0.50 -16.75
CA VAL A 451 -17.27 -0.58 -17.04
C VAL A 451 -17.98 -1.52 -16.05
N PRO A 452 -19.27 -1.30 -15.75
CA PRO A 452 -19.99 -2.20 -14.87
C PRO A 452 -20.20 -3.57 -15.55
N PRO A 453 -20.58 -4.62 -14.80
CA PRO A 453 -20.67 -5.99 -15.32
C PRO A 453 -21.64 -6.10 -16.50
N GLU A 454 -21.43 -7.11 -17.36
CA GLU A 454 -22.26 -7.30 -18.56
C GLU A 454 -23.76 -7.36 -18.23
N GLY A 455 -24.58 -6.74 -19.09
CA GLY A 455 -26.03 -6.66 -18.87
C GLY A 455 -26.49 -5.48 -18.01
N SER A 456 -25.58 -4.78 -17.33
CA SER A 456 -25.91 -3.57 -16.56
C SER A 456 -25.77 -2.27 -17.39
N LYS A 457 -26.52 -1.24 -16.98
CA LYS A 457 -26.42 0.11 -17.56
C LYS A 457 -26.00 1.09 -16.48
N LEU A 458 -25.11 2.01 -16.86
CA LEU A 458 -24.74 3.12 -15.98
C LEU A 458 -25.96 4.01 -15.70
N VAL A 459 -26.15 4.33 -14.42
CA VAL A 459 -27.19 5.23 -13.95
C VAL A 459 -26.58 6.59 -13.66
N GLN A 460 -27.26 7.66 -14.08
CA GLN A 460 -26.92 9.00 -13.62
C GLN A 460 -27.53 9.23 -12.24
N THR A 461 -26.69 9.51 -11.25
CA THR A 461 -27.13 9.85 -9.89
C THR A 461 -27.14 11.36 -9.70
N SER A 462 -28.24 11.87 -9.13
CA SER A 462 -28.38 13.28 -8.72
C SER A 462 -27.99 13.50 -7.25
N SER A 463 -27.64 12.43 -6.51
CA SER A 463 -27.31 12.55 -5.09
C SER A 463 -26.07 13.41 -4.88
N ARG A 464 -26.23 14.42 -4.02
CA ARG A 464 -25.18 15.32 -3.54
C ARG A 464 -24.81 15.06 -2.08
N TYR A 465 -25.38 14.02 -1.47
CA TYR A 465 -25.09 13.70 -0.08
C TYR A 465 -23.65 13.22 0.06
N SER A 466 -22.84 13.98 0.79
CA SER A 466 -21.49 13.62 1.24
C SER A 466 -21.38 14.00 2.71
N PRO A 467 -21.17 13.02 3.60
CA PRO A 467 -20.87 13.30 4.98
C PRO A 467 -19.64 14.21 5.12
N ARG A 468 -19.72 15.19 6.03
CA ARG A 468 -18.56 16.01 6.37
C ARG A 468 -17.54 15.20 7.16
N GLY A 469 -16.27 15.53 6.94
CA GLY A 469 -15.18 15.01 7.77
C GLY A 469 -15.21 15.58 9.18
N ASP A 470 -14.46 14.95 10.06
CA ASP A 470 -14.27 15.33 11.45
C ASP A 470 -12.80 15.09 11.82
N ASP A 471 -12.09 16.11 12.27
CA ASP A 471 -10.67 15.99 12.66
C ASP A 471 -10.51 15.73 14.16
N GLY A 472 -11.62 15.61 14.89
CA GLY A 472 -11.61 15.38 16.34
C GLY A 472 -11.41 16.64 17.15
N SER A 473 -11.45 17.84 16.57
CA SER A 473 -11.31 19.10 17.33
C SER A 473 -12.48 19.36 18.30
N HIS A 474 -13.67 18.82 18.04
CA HIS A 474 -14.88 19.06 18.82
C HIS A 474 -15.28 17.91 19.77
N VAL A 475 -14.38 16.94 19.99
CA VAL A 475 -14.67 15.73 20.80
C VAL A 475 -15.10 16.09 22.24
N GLU A 476 -14.37 16.99 22.91
CA GLU A 476 -14.70 17.45 24.28
C GLU A 476 -16.06 18.15 24.38
N SER A 477 -16.41 18.96 23.37
CA SER A 477 -17.70 19.65 23.33
C SER A 477 -18.86 18.66 23.20
N TYR A 478 -18.65 17.55 22.50
CA TYR A 478 -19.65 16.49 22.35
C TYR A 478 -19.96 15.82 23.70
N TYR A 479 -18.92 15.43 24.45
CA TYR A 479 -19.11 14.80 25.77
C TYR A 479 -19.66 15.77 26.82
N SER A 480 -19.28 17.05 26.78
CA SER A 480 -19.84 18.07 27.68
C SER A 480 -21.36 18.24 27.53
N VAL A 481 -21.91 18.02 26.33
CA VAL A 481 -23.34 18.12 26.05
C VAL A 481 -24.09 16.81 26.39
N HIS A 482 -23.43 15.66 26.20
CA HIS A 482 -24.06 14.35 26.41
C HIS A 482 -23.88 13.78 27.83
N LEU A 483 -22.93 14.28 28.63
CA LEU A 483 -22.74 13.94 30.05
C LEU A 483 -23.41 14.94 31.01
N ALA A 484 -24.01 16.01 30.51
CA ALA A 484 -24.89 16.85 31.33
C ALA A 484 -26.14 16.04 31.68
N GLU A 485 -26.22 15.55 32.92
CA GLU A 485 -27.39 14.82 33.42
C GLU A 485 -28.70 15.59 33.15
N PRO A 486 -29.80 14.90 32.78
CA PRO A 486 -31.12 15.51 32.80
C PRO A 486 -31.58 15.65 34.25
N GLY A 487 -31.20 16.73 34.91
CA GLY A 487 -31.68 16.99 36.26
C GLY A 487 -31.05 18.18 36.98
N THR A 488 -31.59 19.38 36.74
CA THR A 488 -31.82 20.35 37.82
C THR A 488 -33.25 20.87 37.74
#